data_AF-A0A821HUF1-F1
#
_entry.id   AF-A0A821HUF1-F1
#
_cell.length_a   1.000
_cell.length_b   1.000
_cell.length_c   1.000
_cell.angle_alpha   90.00
_cell.angle_beta   90.00
_cell.angle_gamma   90.00
#
_symmetry.space_group_name_H-M   'P 1'
#
loop_
_entity.id
_entity.type
_entity.pdbx_description
1 polymer ?
#
loop_
_entity_poly.entity_id
_entity_poly.type
_entity_poly.pdbx_seq_one_letter_code
_entity_poly.pdbx_strand_id
1 'polypeptide(L)'
;MGQVVGINDPFISVDHMAYFFEYDSTHGHFNGEVSFKDKKLIVNGQEISVFNEEEPSKIPWNQLDVEYVVESTGLFTTIDKCQSHLQAGVKKVLMTDG
;
A
#
# COMPACT_ATOMS: atom_id res chain seq x y z
N MET A 1 3.47 -17.43 -4.78
CA MET A 1 3.40 -16.56 -3.59
C MET A 1 3.25 -15.13 -4.09
N GLY A 2 2.28 -14.38 -3.57
CA GLY A 2 2.16 -12.95 -3.88
C GLY A 2 3.15 -12.14 -3.02
N GLN A 3 3.54 -10.96 -3.51
CA GLN A 3 4.38 -10.01 -2.80
C GLN A 3 3.72 -8.64 -2.82
N VAL A 4 3.85 -7.90 -1.71
CA VAL A 4 3.48 -6.49 -1.66
C VAL A 4 4.62 -5.69 -2.31
N VAL A 5 4.33 -5.03 -3.43
CA VAL A 5 5.33 -4.25 -4.20
C VAL A 5 5.15 -2.74 -4.05
N GLY A 6 3.98 -2.30 -3.59
CA GLY A 6 3.70 -0.89 -3.34
C GLY A 6 2.60 -0.67 -2.29
N ILE A 7 2.68 0.48 -1.62
CA ILE A 7 1.73 0.98 -0.62
C ILE A 7 1.43 2.44 -0.95
N ASN A 8 0.18 2.87 -0.76
CA ASN A 8 -0.21 4.27 -0.90
C ASN A 8 -0.95 4.74 0.36
N ASP A 9 -0.50 5.85 0.94
CA ASP A 9 -1.25 6.57 1.97
C ASP A 9 -0.93 8.07 1.86
N PRO A 10 -1.90 8.96 1.58
CA PRO A 10 -1.62 10.40 1.40
C PRO A 10 -1.10 11.11 2.65
N PHE A 11 -1.32 10.54 3.83
CA PHE A 11 -1.18 11.22 5.11
C PHE A 11 -0.04 10.68 5.97
N ILE A 12 0.58 9.57 5.57
CA ILE A 12 1.65 8.91 6.34
C ILE A 12 2.96 8.97 5.57
N SER A 13 4.02 9.47 6.21
CA SER A 13 5.37 9.45 5.68
C SER A 13 6.00 8.05 5.83
N VAL A 14 6.96 7.70 4.96
CA VAL A 14 7.59 6.37 4.96
C VAL A 14 8.27 6.00 6.29
N ASP A 15 8.83 6.98 7.00
CA ASP A 15 9.46 6.78 8.31
C ASP A 15 8.41 6.46 9.39
N HIS A 16 7.23 7.09 9.33
CA HIS A 16 6.10 6.72 10.17
C HIS A 16 5.51 5.36 9.79
N MET A 17 5.46 5.01 8.49
CA MET A 17 5.05 3.67 8.07
C MET A 17 5.97 2.59 8.64
N ALA A 18 7.29 2.81 8.62
CA ALA A 18 8.25 1.89 9.22
C ALA A 18 8.01 1.73 10.72
N TYR A 19 7.77 2.84 11.43
CA TYR A 19 7.43 2.80 12.85
C TYR A 19 6.14 2.03 13.13
N PHE A 20 5.05 2.28 12.38
CA PHE A 20 3.79 1.57 12.56
C PHE A 20 3.87 0.09 12.19
N PHE A 21 4.68 -0.26 11.19
CA PHE A 21 4.90 -1.65 10.83
C PHE A 21 5.71 -2.39 11.90
N GLU A 22 6.66 -1.70 12.54
CA GLU A 22 7.48 -2.26 13.61
C GLU A 22 6.71 -2.42 14.93
N TYR A 23 5.84 -1.48 15.27
CA TYR A 23 5.13 -1.43 16.56
C TYR A 23 3.60 -1.45 16.40
N ASP A 24 2.98 -2.58 16.79
CA ASP A 24 1.53 -2.73 16.92
C ASP A 24 1.14 -2.97 18.39
N SER A 25 0.19 -2.20 18.91
CA SER A 25 -0.22 -2.28 20.33
C SER A 25 -1.01 -3.55 20.68
N THR A 26 -1.62 -4.20 19.68
CA THR A 26 -2.45 -5.40 19.82
C THR A 26 -1.64 -6.65 19.49
N HIS A 27 -0.87 -6.61 18.40
CA HIS A 27 -0.10 -7.76 17.90
C HIS A 27 1.36 -7.78 18.38
N GLY A 28 1.84 -6.70 19.00
CA GLY A 28 3.19 -6.58 19.52
C GLY A 28 4.21 -6.08 18.49
N HIS A 29 5.49 -6.27 18.80
CA HIS A 29 6.60 -5.88 17.93
C HIS A 29 6.79 -6.87 16.78
N PHE A 30 7.10 -6.36 15.59
CA PHE A 30 7.41 -7.19 14.44
C PHE A 30 8.79 -7.87 14.58
N ASN A 31 8.80 -9.21 14.62
CA ASN A 31 10.02 -10.01 14.78
C ASN A 31 10.86 -10.12 13.48
N GLY A 32 11.19 -9.00 12.84
CA GLY A 32 12.00 -8.93 11.64
C GLY A 32 12.67 -7.57 11.48
N GLU A 33 13.36 -7.35 10.36
CA GLU A 33 14.02 -6.08 10.08
C GLU A 33 13.09 -5.16 9.30
N VAL A 34 12.92 -3.95 9.81
CA VAL A 34 12.14 -2.88 9.16
C VAL A 34 13.03 -1.66 9.06
N SER A 35 13.18 -1.13 7.86
CA SER A 35 13.87 0.13 7.62
C SER A 35 13.19 0.87 6.48
N PHE A 36 13.67 2.07 6.16
CA PHE A 36 13.19 2.83 5.02
C PHE A 36 14.34 3.54 4.33
N LYS A 37 14.16 3.79 3.04
CA LYS A 37 15.09 4.58 2.24
C LYS A 37 14.34 5.28 1.12
N ASP A 38 14.52 6.59 1.02
CA ASP A 38 13.84 7.42 0.03
C ASP A 38 12.31 7.22 0.06
N LYS A 39 11.69 6.83 -1.05
CA LYS A 39 10.25 6.51 -1.13
C LYS A 39 9.97 5.00 -1.04
N LYS A 40 10.73 4.29 -0.21
CA LYS A 40 10.60 2.83 -0.07
C LYS A 40 10.64 2.40 1.39
N LEU A 41 9.69 1.54 1.74
CA LEU A 41 9.72 0.75 2.96
C LEU A 41 10.51 -0.53 2.67
N ILE A 42 11.38 -0.95 3.59
CA ILE A 42 12.23 -2.13 3.43
C ILE A 42 11.89 -3.10 4.57
N VAL A 43 11.32 -4.26 4.24
CA VAL A 43 10.92 -5.28 5.22
C VAL A 43 11.68 -6.57 4.92
N ASN A 44 12.52 -7.02 5.85
CA ASN A 44 13.38 -8.20 5.67
C ASN A 44 14.19 -8.17 4.35
N GLY A 45 14.68 -6.99 3.98
CA GLY A 45 15.41 -6.74 2.73
C GLY A 45 14.55 -6.59 1.46
N GLN A 46 13.23 -6.78 1.54
CA GLN A 46 12.31 -6.52 0.42
C GLN A 46 11.95 -5.03 0.35
N GLU A 47 12.25 -4.40 -0.78
CA GLU A 47 11.86 -3.02 -1.07
C GLU A 47 10.40 -2.93 -1.54
N ILE A 48 9.63 -2.04 -0.93
CA ILE A 48 8.22 -1.77 -1.21
C ILE A 48 8.09 -0.28 -1.52
N SER A 49 7.56 0.06 -2.70
CA SER A 49 7.41 1.47 -3.10
C SER A 49 6.30 2.15 -2.32
N VAL A 50 6.54 3.38 -1.86
CA VAL A 50 5.56 4.17 -1.11
C VAL A 50 5.12 5.38 -1.94
N PHE A 51 3.81 5.56 -2.03
CA PHE A 51 3.15 6.69 -2.67
C PHE A 51 2.26 7.43 -1.66
N ASN A 52 1.96 8.69 -1.97
CA ASN A 52 1.16 9.58 -1.14
C ASN A 52 0.11 10.31 -1.99
N GLU A 53 -0.60 9.58 -2.87
CA GLU A 53 -1.61 10.15 -3.77
C GLU A 53 -3.01 9.99 -3.19
N GLU A 54 -3.77 11.08 -3.14
CA GLU A 54 -5.17 11.10 -2.67
C GLU A 54 -6.15 10.49 -3.67
N GLU A 55 -5.84 10.61 -4.96
CA GLU A 55 -6.68 10.08 -6.04
C GLU A 55 -6.14 8.72 -6.51
N PRO A 56 -6.93 7.63 -6.43
CA PRO A 56 -6.46 6.30 -6.80
C PRO A 56 -5.95 6.17 -8.24
N SER A 57 -6.51 6.96 -9.16
CA SER A 57 -6.14 6.99 -10.57
C SER A 57 -4.75 7.60 -10.82
N LYS A 58 -4.21 8.37 -9.86
CA LYS A 58 -2.87 8.98 -9.94
C LYS A 58 -1.78 8.08 -9.38
N ILE A 59 -2.14 7.04 -8.64
CA ILE A 59 -1.16 6.11 -8.09
C ILE A 59 -0.53 5.31 -9.25
N PRO A 60 0.81 5.32 -9.41
CA PRO A 60 1.47 4.75 -10.57
C PRO A 60 1.64 3.22 -10.46
N TRP A 61 0.53 2.50 -10.25
CA TRP A 61 0.52 1.03 -10.11
C TRP A 61 1.10 0.31 -11.33
N ASN A 62 0.92 0.88 -12.51
CA ASN A 62 1.48 0.40 -13.76
C ASN A 62 3.01 0.34 -13.79
N GLN A 63 3.72 1.14 -12.97
CA GLN A 63 5.18 1.09 -12.90
C GLN A 63 5.69 -0.12 -12.10
N LEU A 64 4.81 -0.77 -11.35
CA LEU A 64 5.14 -1.88 -10.45
C LEU A 64 4.52 -3.21 -10.89
N ASP A 65 3.93 -3.27 -12.08
CA ASP A 65 3.26 -4.46 -12.64
C ASP A 65 2.22 -5.08 -11.67
N VAL A 66 1.49 -4.23 -10.92
CA VAL A 66 0.52 -4.68 -9.91
C VAL A 66 -0.66 -5.41 -10.54
N GLU A 67 -0.88 -6.65 -10.10
CA GLU A 67 -2.02 -7.45 -10.54
C GLU A 67 -3.27 -7.22 -9.69
N TYR A 68 -3.09 -7.02 -8.39
CA TYR A 68 -4.17 -6.86 -7.41
C TYR A 68 -3.88 -5.64 -6.53
N VAL A 69 -4.89 -4.79 -6.34
CA VAL A 69 -4.90 -3.79 -5.27
C VAL A 69 -5.84 -4.25 -4.17
N VAL A 70 -5.37 -4.16 -2.92
CA VAL A 70 -6.21 -4.28 -1.74
C VAL A 70 -6.59 -2.86 -1.32
N GLU A 71 -7.87 -2.54 -1.45
CA GLU A 71 -8.43 -1.24 -1.08
C GLU A 71 -8.95 -1.32 0.35
N SER A 72 -8.19 -0.73 1.27
CA SER A 72 -8.40 -0.78 2.71
C SER A 72 -8.43 0.61 3.37
N THR A 73 -8.70 1.67 2.60
CA THR A 73 -8.84 3.04 3.13
C THR A 73 -10.18 3.29 3.82
N GLY A 74 -11.19 2.47 3.52
CA GLY A 74 -12.58 2.69 3.94
C GLY A 74 -13.30 3.85 3.24
N LEU A 75 -12.65 4.54 2.29
CA LEU A 75 -13.24 5.67 1.53
C LEU A 75 -13.85 5.23 0.20
N PHE A 76 -13.24 4.23 -0.44
CA PHE A 76 -13.60 3.73 -1.76
C PHE A 76 -14.44 2.44 -1.71
N THR A 77 -15.50 2.44 -0.90
CA THR A 77 -16.33 1.26 -0.58
C THR A 77 -17.42 0.92 -1.60
N THR A 78 -17.38 1.49 -2.80
CA THR A 78 -18.31 1.15 -3.89
C THR A 78 -17.56 0.75 -5.14
N ILE A 79 -18.19 -0.07 -5.97
CA ILE A 79 -17.61 -0.51 -7.27
C ILE A 79 -17.16 0.70 -8.09
N ASP A 80 -18.01 1.72 -8.21
CA ASP A 80 -17.72 2.92 -9.00
C ASP A 80 -16.50 3.68 -8.47
N LYS A 81 -16.35 3.76 -7.15
CA LYS A 81 -15.20 4.42 -6.51
C LYS A 81 -13.90 3.64 -6.75
N CYS A 82 -13.95 2.31 -6.67
CA CYS A 82 -12.80 1.43 -6.92
C CYS A 82 -12.35 1.36 -8.39
N GLN A 83 -13.22 1.71 -9.36
CA GLN A 83 -12.86 1.70 -10.78
C GLN A 83 -11.63 2.58 -11.11
N SER A 84 -11.38 3.61 -10.30
CA SER A 84 -10.22 4.49 -10.45
C SER A 84 -8.88 3.75 -10.35
N HIS A 85 -8.76 2.68 -9.55
CA HIS A 85 -7.57 1.82 -9.55
C HIS A 85 -7.41 1.01 -10.84
N LEU A 86 -8.52 0.54 -11.43
CA LEU A 86 -8.48 -0.19 -12.71
C LEU A 86 -8.00 0.72 -13.84
N GLN A 87 -8.39 1.99 -13.82
CA GLN A 87 -7.92 3.01 -14.77
C GLN A 87 -6.41 3.26 -14.63
N ALA A 88 -5.85 3.08 -13.44
CA ALA A 88 -4.40 3.15 -13.18
C ALA A 88 -3.62 1.90 -13.62
N GLY A 89 -4.27 0.93 -14.28
CA GLY A 89 -3.63 -0.24 -14.90
C GLY A 89 -3.64 -1.51 -14.06
N VAL A 90 -4.37 -1.52 -12.93
CA VAL A 90 -4.50 -2.70 -12.06
C VAL A 90 -5.50 -3.69 -12.65
N LYS A 91 -5.20 -5.00 -12.58
CA LYS A 91 -6.10 -6.03 -13.16
C LYS A 91 -7.35 -6.25 -12.30
N LYS A 92 -7.22 -6.24 -10.97
CA LYS A 92 -8.30 -6.52 -10.02
C LYS A 92 -8.17 -5.70 -8.74
N VAL A 93 -9.31 -5.33 -8.14
CA VAL A 93 -9.38 -4.64 -6.86
C VAL A 93 -10.14 -5.52 -5.86
N LEU A 94 -9.58 -5.69 -4.67
CA LEU A 94 -10.23 -6.32 -3.52
C LEU A 94 -10.58 -5.25 -2.49
N MET A 95 -11.87 -5.01 -2.27
CA MET A 95 -12.34 -4.15 -1.19
C MET A 95 -12.35 -4.94 0.12
N THR A 96 -11.81 -4.38 1.20
CA THR A 96 -11.82 -5.06 2.52
C THR A 96 -13.08 -4.78 3.33
N ASP A 97 -13.87 -3.77 2.94
CA ASP A 97 -15.15 -3.44 3.55
C ASP A 97 -16.33 -3.98 2.73
N GLY A 98 -17.37 -4.41 3.43
CA GLY A 98 -18.63 -4.92 2.88
C GLY A 98 -19.75 -4.93 3.90
#